data_AF-A0A1C2J245-F1
#
_entry.id   AF-A0A1C2J245-F1
#
_cell.length_a   1.000
_cell.length_b   1.000
_cell.length_c   1.000
_cell.angle_alpha   90.00
_cell.angle_beta   90.00
_cell.angle_gamma   90.00
#
_symmetry.space_group_name_H-M   'P 1'
#
loop_
_entity.id
_entity.type
_entity.pdbx_description
1 polymer ?
#
loop_
_entity_poly.entity_id
_entity_poly.type
_entity_poly.pdbx_seq_one_letter_code
_entity_poly.pdbx_strand_id
1 'polypeptide(L)'
;MGQAKIRKLKGDYGNQKKIDCRYVIGGVMPDESIPEDVKKPGETYMALLYQLIYNHKKIYCCVAGGQRNGDEFYFTNVGSGTVTALLSLPIKYTLRIIQEVTEGPTPLFDKIKATLDVLPDGSAVVFLGDAQNYLDGEWVKILNIKGKVTIDELKKESRSDHVKIDPKLFMKENNLDGFIIEADV
;
A
#
# COMPACT_ATOMS: atom_id res chain seq x y z
N MET A 1 17.91 19.72 34.30
CA MET A 1 16.71 19.77 33.43
C MET A 1 17.17 20.13 32.02
N GLY A 2 17.23 19.17 31.10
CA GLY A 2 17.65 19.39 29.71
C GLY A 2 16.47 19.81 28.85
N GLN A 3 16.55 20.98 28.21
CA GLN A 3 15.55 21.45 27.25
C GLN A 3 15.78 20.78 25.88
N ALA A 4 14.75 20.12 25.35
CA ALA A 4 14.76 19.62 23.98
C ALA A 4 14.58 20.77 22.98
N LYS A 5 15.50 20.89 22.02
CA LYS A 5 15.41 21.83 20.90
C LYS A 5 14.58 21.21 19.78
N ILE A 6 13.39 21.74 19.54
CA ILE A 6 12.58 21.40 18.36
C ILE A 6 13.04 22.29 17.20
N ARG A 7 13.63 21.68 16.17
CA ARG A 7 13.89 22.36 14.88
C ARG A 7 12.74 22.04 13.93
N LYS A 8 12.08 23.08 13.43
CA LYS A 8 11.14 22.99 12.31
C LYS A 8 11.96 22.77 11.03
N LEU A 9 11.89 21.57 10.45
CA LEU A 9 12.46 21.31 9.14
C LEU A 9 11.65 22.10 8.11
N LYS A 10 12.21 23.18 7.58
CA LYS A 10 11.77 23.73 6.29
C LYS A 10 12.28 22.75 5.23
N GLY A 11 11.40 21.89 4.74
CA GLY A 11 11.69 21.07 3.57
C GLY A 11 11.93 21.99 2.37
N ASP A 12 13.13 21.92 1.81
CA ASP A 12 13.44 22.49 0.51
C ASP A 12 12.82 21.56 -0.55
N TYR A 13 11.74 22.01 -1.21
CA TYR A 13 10.98 21.21 -2.19
C TYR A 13 11.67 21.16 -3.58
N GLY A 14 13.00 21.15 -3.61
CA GLY A 14 13.78 20.98 -4.83
C GLY A 14 13.73 19.53 -5.32
N ASN A 15 13.26 19.32 -6.56
CA ASN A 15 13.07 18.03 -7.23
C ASN A 15 12.17 17.03 -6.48
N GLN A 16 10.85 17.25 -6.52
CA GLN A 16 9.89 16.21 -6.16
C GLN A 16 10.10 14.97 -7.06
N LYS A 17 10.63 13.88 -6.47
CA LYS A 17 10.64 12.55 -7.09
C LYS A 17 9.21 12.20 -7.48
N LYS A 18 8.94 12.05 -8.77
CA LYS A 18 7.60 11.70 -9.28
C LYS A 18 7.32 10.23 -9.00
N ILE A 19 6.11 9.94 -8.51
CA ILE A 19 5.55 8.59 -8.49
C ILE A 19 4.89 8.39 -9.86
N ASP A 20 5.26 7.32 -10.54
CA ASP A 20 4.63 6.93 -11.80
C ASP A 20 3.77 5.70 -11.54
N CYS A 21 2.47 5.89 -11.40
CA CYS A 21 1.53 4.82 -11.05
C CYS A 21 0.78 4.30 -12.28
N ARG A 22 0.53 3.00 -12.30
CA ARG A 22 -0.50 2.36 -13.12
C ARG A 22 -1.40 1.55 -12.21
N TYR A 23 -2.67 1.38 -12.57
CA TYR A 23 -3.59 0.56 -11.79
C TYR A 23 -3.83 -0.79 -12.47
N VAL A 24 -4.02 -1.82 -11.65
CA VAL A 24 -4.50 -3.14 -12.05
C VAL A 24 -5.93 -3.23 -11.53
N ILE A 25 -6.87 -3.55 -12.42
CA ILE A 25 -8.20 -4.00 -11.96
C ILE A 25 -8.04 -5.48 -11.66
N GLY A 26 -7.64 -5.78 -10.43
CA GLY A 26 -7.36 -7.13 -9.97
C GLY A 26 -8.48 -7.59 -9.06
N GLY A 27 -9.39 -8.38 -9.61
CA GLY A 27 -10.39 -9.10 -8.85
C GLY A 27 -11.71 -8.33 -8.67
N VAL A 28 -12.78 -8.96 -9.12
CA VAL A 28 -14.10 -8.78 -8.48
C VAL A 28 -13.95 -9.37 -7.08
N MET A 29 -14.28 -8.61 -6.04
CA MET A 29 -14.33 -9.19 -4.70
C MET A 29 -15.36 -10.32 -4.72
N PRO A 30 -15.03 -11.55 -4.28
CA PRO A 30 -16.01 -12.61 -4.23
C PRO A 30 -17.13 -12.18 -3.29
N ASP A 31 -18.40 -12.38 -3.66
CA ASP A 31 -19.54 -11.88 -2.90
C ASP A 31 -19.42 -12.21 -1.41
N GLU A 32 -18.99 -13.41 -1.05
CA GLU A 32 -18.77 -13.84 0.34
C GLU A 32 -17.82 -12.94 1.18
N SER A 33 -16.93 -12.18 0.54
CA SER A 33 -16.01 -11.23 1.20
C SER A 33 -16.62 -9.85 1.45
N ILE A 34 -17.89 -9.64 1.11
CA ILE A 34 -18.61 -8.36 1.21
C ILE A 34 -19.67 -8.47 2.31
N PRO A 35 -19.72 -7.56 3.31
CA PRO A 35 -20.76 -7.58 4.34
C PRO A 35 -22.16 -7.55 3.72
N GLU A 36 -23.12 -8.29 4.28
CA GLU A 36 -24.51 -8.29 3.77
C GLU A 36 -25.16 -6.90 3.82
N ASP A 37 -24.80 -6.08 4.80
CA ASP A 37 -25.27 -4.70 4.96
C ASP A 37 -24.64 -3.73 3.94
N VAL A 38 -23.52 -4.12 3.33
CA VAL A 38 -22.87 -3.38 2.25
C VAL A 38 -23.32 -3.88 0.88
N LYS A 39 -23.58 -5.18 0.75
CA LYS A 39 -24.04 -5.85 -0.48
C LYS A 39 -25.33 -5.25 -0.99
N LYS A 40 -25.26 -4.65 -2.17
CA LYS A 40 -26.44 -4.33 -2.96
C LYS A 40 -26.61 -5.41 -4.04
N PRO A 41 -27.81 -6.01 -4.17
CA PRO A 41 -28.05 -7.02 -5.19
C PRO A 41 -27.65 -6.52 -6.58
N GLY A 42 -26.75 -7.26 -7.24
CA GLY A 42 -26.26 -6.93 -8.58
C GLY A 42 -25.12 -5.92 -8.64
N GLU A 43 -24.60 -5.41 -7.52
CA GLU A 43 -23.39 -4.57 -7.52
C GLU A 43 -22.10 -5.40 -7.52
N THR A 44 -21.13 -4.96 -8.32
CA THR A 44 -19.78 -5.53 -8.39
C THR A 44 -18.84 -4.61 -7.62
N TYR A 45 -18.13 -5.16 -6.64
CA TYR A 45 -17.15 -4.40 -5.86
C TYR A 45 -15.76 -4.65 -6.43
N MET A 46 -15.08 -3.56 -6.77
CA MET A 46 -13.76 -3.60 -7.39
C MET A 46 -12.68 -3.27 -6.37
N ALA A 47 -11.67 -4.14 -6.27
CA ALA A 47 -10.42 -3.79 -5.59
C ALA A 47 -9.54 -2.97 -6.54
N LEU A 48 -9.17 -1.76 -6.13
CA LEU A 48 -8.18 -0.95 -6.84
C LEU A 48 -6.78 -1.31 -6.34
N LEU A 49 -6.03 -1.98 -7.19
CA LEU A 49 -4.65 -2.36 -6.95
C LEU A 49 -3.74 -1.51 -7.83
N TYR A 50 -2.56 -1.15 -7.34
CA TYR A 50 -1.65 -0.26 -8.04
C TYR A 50 -0.28 -0.90 -8.22
N GLN A 51 0.31 -0.70 -9.39
CA GLN A 51 1.72 -0.89 -9.66
C GLN A 51 2.38 0.49 -9.73
N LEU A 52 3.26 0.78 -8.78
CA LEU A 52 4.03 2.01 -8.67
C LEU A 52 5.42 1.80 -9.24
N ILE A 53 5.86 2.70 -10.10
CA ILE A 53 7.26 2.89 -10.44
C ILE A 53 7.78 4.07 -9.63
N TYR A 54 8.63 3.78 -8.64
CA TYR A 54 9.19 4.77 -7.74
C TYR A 54 10.69 4.55 -7.56
N ASN A 55 11.50 5.55 -7.93
CA ASN A 55 12.96 5.47 -7.85
C ASN A 55 13.53 4.19 -8.52
N HIS A 56 13.04 3.87 -9.72
CA HIS A 56 13.34 2.65 -10.48
C HIS A 56 12.90 1.33 -9.83
N LYS A 57 12.14 1.38 -8.74
CA LYS A 57 11.54 0.22 -8.06
C LYS A 57 10.09 0.05 -8.48
N LYS A 58 9.68 -1.18 -8.74
CA LYS A 58 8.29 -1.63 -8.86
C LYS A 58 7.77 -1.96 -7.47
N ILE A 59 6.74 -1.26 -7.03
CA ILE A 59 6.08 -1.51 -5.76
C ILE A 59 4.59 -1.72 -6.05
N TYR A 60 4.00 -2.74 -5.46
CA TYR A 60 2.58 -3.04 -5.58
C TYR A 60 1.87 -2.55 -4.33
N CYS A 61 0.74 -1.89 -4.47
CA CYS A 61 0.01 -1.44 -3.31
C CYS A 61 -1.50 -1.45 -3.49
N CYS A 62 -2.19 -1.39 -2.37
CA CYS A 62 -3.62 -1.14 -2.29
C CYS A 62 -3.92 -0.25 -1.09
N VAL A 63 -5.11 0.35 -1.11
CA VAL A 63 -5.68 1.00 0.08
C VAL A 63 -6.72 0.05 0.64
N ALA A 64 -6.60 -0.27 1.92
CA ALA A 64 -7.55 -1.12 2.61
C ALA A 64 -8.27 -0.35 3.71
N GLY A 65 -9.59 -0.55 3.78
CA GLY A 65 -10.40 -0.11 4.91
C GLY A 65 -10.11 -0.95 6.16
N GLY A 66 -10.05 -0.29 7.31
CA GLY A 66 -9.71 -0.94 8.57
C GLY A 66 -9.05 0.03 9.55
N GLN A 67 -8.59 -0.50 10.67
CA GLN A 67 -7.95 0.24 11.73
C GLN A 67 -6.89 -0.59 12.44
N ARG A 68 -5.92 0.09 13.04
CA ARG A 68 -4.98 -0.52 13.97
C ARG A 68 -5.51 -0.39 15.39
N ASN A 69 -5.34 -1.43 16.20
CA ASN A 69 -5.59 -1.40 17.64
C ASN A 69 -4.41 -2.05 18.36
N GLY A 70 -3.52 -1.23 18.93
CA GLY A 70 -2.27 -1.72 19.51
C GLY A 70 -1.34 -2.33 18.45
N ASP A 71 -1.01 -3.60 18.61
CA ASP A 71 -0.15 -4.35 17.68
C ASP A 71 -0.91 -5.20 16.66
N GLU A 72 -2.23 -5.01 16.59
CA GLU A 72 -3.12 -5.78 15.72
C GLU A 72 -3.81 -4.89 14.69
N PHE A 73 -4.13 -5.47 13.53
CA PHE A 73 -4.92 -4.82 12.49
C PHE A 73 -6.27 -5.50 12.31
N TYR A 74 -7.28 -4.66 12.17
CA TYR A 74 -8.65 -5.06 11.96
C TYR A 74 -9.10 -4.47 10.64
N PHE A 75 -9.24 -5.31 9.63
CA PHE A 75 -9.76 -4.91 8.33
C PHE A 75 -11.27 -4.91 8.34
N THR A 76 -11.88 -3.98 7.59
CA THR A 76 -13.26 -4.18 7.17
C THR A 76 -13.30 -5.36 6.19
N ASN A 77 -14.46 -5.95 5.96
CA ASN A 77 -14.60 -7.02 4.97
C ASN A 77 -14.11 -6.57 3.58
N VAL A 78 -14.46 -5.35 3.16
CA VAL A 78 -13.95 -4.73 1.92
C VAL A 78 -12.42 -4.56 1.95
N GLY A 79 -11.86 -4.12 3.08
CA GLY A 79 -10.42 -4.03 3.26
C GLY A 79 -9.72 -5.38 3.14
N SER A 80 -10.28 -6.42 3.77
CA SER A 80 -9.78 -7.79 3.71
C SER A 80 -9.83 -8.35 2.28
N GLY A 81 -10.93 -8.11 1.56
CA GLY A 81 -11.06 -8.45 0.14
C GLY A 81 -9.99 -7.78 -0.73
N THR A 82 -9.73 -6.49 -0.50
CA THR A 82 -8.68 -5.74 -1.21
C THR A 82 -7.27 -6.26 -0.90
N VAL A 83 -6.97 -6.58 0.36
CA VAL A 83 -5.69 -7.18 0.75
C VAL A 83 -5.52 -8.54 0.09
N THR A 84 -6.54 -9.38 0.14
CA THR A 84 -6.54 -10.71 -0.50
C THR A 84 -6.30 -10.59 -2.01
N ALA A 85 -6.96 -9.64 -2.67
CA ALA A 85 -6.79 -9.38 -4.10
C ALA A 85 -5.36 -8.95 -4.44
N LEU A 86 -4.74 -8.08 -3.62
CA LEU A 86 -3.33 -7.71 -3.77
C LEU A 86 -2.44 -8.96 -3.66
N LEU A 87 -2.59 -9.74 -2.60
CA LEU A 87 -1.74 -10.90 -2.34
C LEU A 87 -1.91 -12.02 -3.37
N SER A 88 -3.06 -12.06 -4.07
CA SER A 88 -3.37 -13.03 -5.12
C SER A 88 -2.83 -12.65 -6.51
N LEU A 89 -2.20 -11.49 -6.66
CA LEU A 89 -1.58 -11.13 -7.94
C LEU A 89 -0.50 -12.15 -8.33
N PRO A 90 -0.35 -12.49 -9.63
CA PRO A 90 0.59 -13.52 -10.09
C PRO A 90 2.03 -12.99 -10.15
N ILE A 91 2.53 -12.49 -9.02
CA ILE A 91 3.84 -11.87 -8.86
C ILE A 91 4.50 -12.38 -7.59
N LYS A 92 5.82 -12.46 -7.61
CA LYS A 92 6.60 -12.83 -6.45
C LYS A 92 6.97 -11.57 -5.68
N TYR A 93 6.51 -11.47 -4.44
CA TYR A 93 6.81 -10.33 -3.59
C TYR A 93 8.15 -10.49 -2.89
N THR A 94 8.96 -9.43 -2.91
CA THR A 94 10.20 -9.36 -2.13
C THR A 94 9.91 -9.14 -0.65
N LEU A 95 8.95 -8.26 -0.36
CA LEU A 95 8.53 -7.88 0.98
C LEU A 95 7.03 -7.57 0.96
N ARG A 96 6.31 -7.86 2.04
CA ARG A 96 4.88 -7.56 2.18
C ARG A 96 4.67 -6.84 3.50
N ILE A 97 4.19 -5.59 3.47
CA ILE A 97 3.96 -4.82 4.69
C ILE A 97 2.56 -4.20 4.76
N ILE A 98 2.11 -3.93 5.98
CA ILE A 98 0.98 -3.04 6.27
C ILE A 98 1.56 -1.75 6.83
N GLN A 99 1.20 -0.63 6.23
CA GLN A 99 1.51 0.70 6.73
C GLN A 99 0.21 1.41 7.06
N GLU A 100 0.02 1.75 8.33
CA GLU A 100 -1.08 2.61 8.73
C GLU A 100 -0.82 4.05 8.26
N VAL A 101 -1.85 4.66 7.69
CA VAL A 101 -1.82 6.01 7.15
C VAL A 101 -3.00 6.79 7.71
N THR A 102 -2.75 7.49 8.80
CA THR A 102 -3.72 8.37 9.45
C THR A 102 -3.48 9.83 9.10
N GLU A 103 -4.48 10.69 9.26
CA GLU A 103 -4.24 12.13 9.26
C GLU A 103 -3.37 12.54 10.46
N GLY A 104 -2.55 13.55 10.28
CA GLY A 104 -1.69 14.08 11.33
C GLY A 104 -0.87 15.27 10.85
N PRO A 105 0.11 15.70 11.66
CA PRO A 105 0.94 16.87 11.33
C PRO A 105 1.77 16.69 10.05
N THR A 106 2.12 15.45 9.72
CA THR A 106 2.86 15.10 8.51
C THR A 106 1.88 14.86 7.37
N PRO A 107 2.03 15.55 6.22
CA PRO A 107 1.19 15.35 5.05
C PRO A 107 1.17 13.89 4.59
N LEU A 108 0.00 13.47 4.11
CA LEU A 108 -0.27 12.13 3.62
C LEU A 108 0.75 11.67 2.55
N PHE A 109 1.01 12.56 1.58
CA PHE A 109 1.99 12.34 0.52
C PHE A 109 3.38 12.01 1.07
N ASP A 110 3.82 12.71 2.11
CA ASP A 110 5.16 12.52 2.69
C ASP A 110 5.26 11.18 3.42
N LYS A 111 4.18 10.72 4.08
CA LYS A 111 4.13 9.40 4.72
C LYS A 111 4.25 8.26 3.71
N ILE A 112 3.51 8.36 2.60
CA ILE A 112 3.59 7.39 1.51
C ILE A 112 4.99 7.39 0.92
N LYS A 113 5.53 8.58 0.61
CA LYS A 113 6.87 8.72 0.04
C LYS A 113 7.94 8.10 0.96
N ALA A 114 7.88 8.38 2.26
CA ALA A 114 8.80 7.79 3.23
C ALA A 114 8.75 6.25 3.22
N THR A 115 7.54 5.69 3.13
CA THR A 115 7.34 4.24 3.00
C THR A 115 7.96 3.72 1.70
N LEU A 116 7.69 4.37 0.56
CA LEU A 116 8.20 3.96 -0.75
C LEU A 116 9.73 4.13 -0.89
N ASP A 117 10.33 5.12 -0.23
CA ASP A 117 11.78 5.39 -0.27
C ASP A 117 12.56 4.19 0.28
N VAL A 118 12.08 3.57 1.35
CA VAL A 118 12.78 2.45 1.99
C VAL A 118 12.44 1.10 1.35
N LEU A 119 11.22 0.89 0.87
CA LEU A 119 10.77 -0.41 0.33
C LEU A 119 11.68 -0.95 -0.80
N PRO A 120 12.07 -2.23 -0.78
CA PRO A 120 12.85 -2.82 -1.87
C PRO A 120 11.99 -2.99 -3.14
N ASP A 121 12.67 -3.20 -4.27
CA ASP A 121 12.00 -3.53 -5.54
C ASP A 121 11.20 -4.83 -5.41
N GLY A 122 10.01 -4.88 -6.03
CA GLY A 122 9.08 -6.01 -5.96
C GLY A 122 8.30 -6.12 -4.65
N SER A 123 8.25 -5.07 -3.82
CA SER A 123 7.48 -5.09 -2.57
C SER A 123 5.98 -4.94 -2.79
N ALA A 124 5.18 -5.51 -1.89
CA ALA A 124 3.78 -5.20 -1.68
C ALA A 124 3.59 -4.36 -0.40
N VAL A 125 2.78 -3.32 -0.47
CA VAL A 125 2.38 -2.52 0.70
C VAL A 125 0.87 -2.30 0.72
N VAL A 126 0.26 -2.65 1.85
CA VAL A 126 -1.13 -2.31 2.16
C VAL A 126 -1.12 -1.00 2.95
N PHE A 127 -1.66 0.06 2.37
CA PHE A 127 -1.90 1.30 3.10
C PHE A 127 -3.26 1.19 3.80
N LEU A 128 -3.24 1.13 5.13
CA LEU A 128 -4.44 1.05 5.96
C LEU A 128 -4.85 2.45 6.39
N GLY A 129 -6.04 2.92 6.01
CA GLY A 129 -6.45 4.29 6.38
C GLY A 129 -7.79 4.79 5.87
N ASP A 130 -8.63 3.94 5.27
CA ASP A 130 -9.81 4.39 4.51
C ASP A 130 -11.15 4.25 5.24
N ALA A 131 -11.16 4.05 6.56
CA ALA A 131 -12.42 3.88 7.29
C ALA A 131 -13.29 5.17 7.34
N GLN A 132 -12.74 6.32 6.92
CA GLN A 132 -13.39 7.63 7.05
C GLN A 132 -13.32 8.47 5.76
N ASN A 133 -13.07 7.85 4.59
CA ASN A 133 -13.02 8.50 3.27
C ASN A 133 -11.97 9.63 3.14
N TYR A 134 -10.99 9.73 4.07
CA TYR A 134 -9.96 10.78 4.00
C TYR A 134 -9.01 10.64 2.82
N LEU A 135 -8.98 9.46 2.21
CA LEU A 135 -8.11 9.14 1.08
C LEU A 135 -8.86 9.29 -0.27
N ASP A 136 -10.17 9.55 -0.24
CA ASP A 136 -11.01 9.69 -1.43
C ASP A 136 -10.53 10.86 -2.30
N GLY A 137 -10.11 10.53 -3.53
CA GLY A 137 -9.64 11.50 -4.53
C GLY A 137 -8.22 12.03 -4.30
N GLU A 138 -7.71 12.07 -3.08
CA GLU A 138 -6.31 12.44 -2.79
C GLU A 138 -5.33 11.34 -3.23
N TRP A 139 -5.72 10.06 -3.10
CA TRP A 139 -4.86 8.95 -3.52
C TRP A 139 -4.52 8.99 -5.01
N VAL A 140 -5.51 9.31 -5.85
CA VAL A 140 -5.34 9.45 -7.29
C VAL A 140 -4.35 10.56 -7.64
N LYS A 141 -4.39 11.67 -6.90
CA LYS A 141 -3.46 12.80 -7.08
C LYS A 141 -2.05 12.45 -6.65
N ILE A 142 -1.91 11.80 -5.48
CA ILE A 142 -0.62 11.41 -4.91
C ILE A 142 0.08 10.40 -5.82
N LEU A 143 -0.65 9.39 -6.29
CA LEU A 143 -0.08 8.32 -7.10
C LEU A 143 0.22 8.74 -8.54
N ASN A 144 -0.38 9.83 -9.04
CA ASN A 144 -0.17 10.32 -10.41
C ASN A 144 -0.37 9.19 -11.43
N ILE A 145 -1.60 8.67 -11.49
CA ILE A 145 -1.98 7.52 -12.31
C ILE A 145 -1.82 7.84 -13.81
N LYS A 146 -1.04 7.04 -14.53
CA LYS A 146 -0.71 7.20 -15.95
C LYS A 146 -1.29 6.15 -16.89
N GLY A 147 -1.96 5.13 -16.37
CA GLY A 147 -2.53 4.06 -17.21
C GLY A 147 -2.97 2.82 -16.43
N LYS A 148 -3.25 1.76 -17.19
CA LYS A 148 -3.70 0.46 -16.70
C LYS A 148 -2.64 -0.61 -16.94
N VAL A 149 -2.59 -1.60 -16.07
CA VAL A 149 -1.81 -2.84 -16.20
C VAL A 149 -2.78 -4.02 -16.16
N THR A 150 -2.53 -4.99 -17.02
CA THR A 150 -3.33 -6.22 -17.14
C THR A 150 -2.68 -7.37 -16.36
N ILE A 151 -3.48 -8.35 -15.96
CA ILE A 151 -2.98 -9.57 -15.30
C ILE A 151 -1.98 -10.32 -16.18
N ASP A 152 -2.18 -10.33 -17.50
CA ASP A 152 -1.27 -11.01 -18.43
C ASP A 152 0.08 -10.29 -18.57
N GLU A 153 0.10 -8.96 -18.40
CA GLU A 153 1.36 -8.22 -18.29
C GLU A 153 2.09 -8.59 -17.00
N LEU A 154 1.40 -8.64 -15.85
CA LEU A 154 2.00 -9.04 -14.58
C LEU A 154 2.59 -10.46 -14.62
N LYS A 155 1.90 -11.42 -15.24
CA LYS A 155 2.39 -12.80 -15.41
C LYS A 155 3.72 -12.86 -16.18
N LYS A 156 3.94 -11.94 -17.13
CA LYS A 156 5.21 -11.87 -17.87
C LYS A 156 6.35 -11.33 -17.01
N GLU A 157 6.03 -10.54 -15.99
CA GLU A 157 7.01 -9.91 -15.09
C GLU A 157 7.50 -10.82 -13.97
N SER A 158 6.81 -11.92 -13.64
CA SER A 158 7.13 -12.79 -12.49
C SER A 158 8.46 -13.56 -12.60
N ARG A 159 9.32 -13.24 -13.58
CA ARG A 159 10.59 -13.91 -13.88
C ARG A 159 11.83 -13.23 -13.29
N SER A 160 11.68 -12.23 -12.43
CA SER A 160 12.81 -11.57 -11.77
C SER A 160 13.30 -12.37 -10.55
N ASP A 161 14.61 -12.54 -10.43
CA ASP A 161 15.28 -13.13 -9.26
C ASP A 161 15.14 -12.18 -8.06
N HIS A 162 14.09 -12.37 -7.27
CA HIS A 162 13.90 -11.59 -6.05
C HIS A 162 14.92 -12.01 -4.98
N VAL A 163 15.66 -11.03 -4.47
CA VAL A 163 16.55 -11.19 -3.30
C VAL A 163 15.69 -11.57 -2.10
N LYS A 164 16.07 -12.63 -1.38
CA LYS A 164 15.44 -12.95 -0.09
C LYS A 164 15.83 -11.88 0.92
N ILE A 165 14.84 -11.16 1.44
CA ILE A 165 15.00 -10.19 2.52
C ILE A 165 14.33 -10.76 3.76
N ASP A 166 14.99 -10.68 4.92
CA ASP A 166 14.34 -10.94 6.21
C ASP A 166 13.44 -9.73 6.53
N PRO A 167 12.10 -9.91 6.53
CA PRO A 167 11.19 -8.80 6.72
C PRO A 167 11.32 -8.14 8.10
N LYS A 168 11.63 -8.92 9.16
CA LYS A 168 11.74 -8.40 10.54
C LYS A 168 12.98 -7.55 10.69
N LEU A 169 14.10 -8.00 10.13
CA LEU A 169 15.34 -7.24 10.11
C LEU A 169 15.18 -5.94 9.32
N PHE A 170 14.55 -6.02 8.14
CA PHE A 170 14.33 -4.87 7.28
C PHE A 170 13.49 -3.77 7.95
N MET A 171 12.39 -4.14 8.61
CA MET A 171 11.52 -3.17 9.30
C MET A 171 12.25 -2.45 10.44
N LYS A 172 13.05 -3.21 11.20
CA LYS A 172 13.87 -2.69 12.30
C LYS A 172 14.96 -1.72 11.81
N GLU A 173 15.68 -2.08 10.75
CA GLU A 173 16.77 -1.26 10.20
C GLU A 173 16.27 0.07 9.60
N ASN A 174 15.05 0.07 9.06
CA ASN A 174 14.47 1.25 8.41
C ASN A 174 13.54 2.05 9.33
N ASN A 175 13.41 1.66 10.60
CA ASN A 175 12.53 2.32 11.58
C ASN A 175 11.10 2.52 11.05
N LEU A 176 10.56 1.46 10.43
CA LEU A 176 9.19 1.45 9.91
C LEU A 176 8.21 0.95 10.99
N ASP A 177 7.18 1.74 11.28
CA ASP A 177 6.09 1.39 12.21
C ASP A 177 5.02 0.48 11.58
N GLY A 178 5.42 -0.38 10.64
CA GLY A 178 4.54 -1.30 9.93
C GLY A 178 4.72 -2.75 10.38
N PHE A 179 3.91 -3.64 9.81
CA PHE A 179 3.97 -5.08 10.13
C PHE A 179 4.12 -5.89 8.86
N ILE A 180 4.64 -7.10 9.02
CA ILE A 180 4.89 -8.02 7.93
C ILE A 180 3.63 -8.84 7.69
N ILE A 181 3.23 -8.97 6.43
CA ILE A 181 2.14 -9.86 6.06
C ILE A 181 2.72 -11.26 5.81
N GLU A 182 2.64 -12.11 6.83
CA GLU A 182 2.89 -13.54 6.73
C GLU A 182 1.58 -14.22 6.29
N ALA A 183 1.24 -14.13 5.01
CA ALA A 183 0.13 -14.88 4.42
C ALA A 183 0.69 -16.06 3.61
N ASP A 184 0.38 -17.28 4.03
CA ASP A 184 0.46 -18.47 3.18
C ASP A 184 -0.67 -18.36 2.16
N VAL A 185 -0.33 -18.11 0.90
CA VAL A 185 -1.26 -18.08 -0.24
C VAL A 185 -0.95 -19.27 -1.13
#